data_AF-A0A2T4D4I6-F1
#
_entry.id   AF-A0A2T4D4I6-F1
#
_cell.length_a   1.000
_cell.length_b   1.000
_cell.length_c   1.000
_cell.angle_alpha   90.00
_cell.angle_beta   90.00
_cell.angle_gamma   90.00
#
_symmetry.space_group_name_H-M   'P 1'
#
loop_
_entity.id
_entity.type
_entity.pdbx_description
1 polymer ?
#
loop_
_entity_poly.entity_id
_entity_poly.type
_entity_poly.pdbx_seq_one_letter_code
_entity_poly.pdbx_strand_id
1 'polypeptide(L)'
;QIDYLLKKDIGFDKEAVMYTFTAFDHNDQRNQVLKEELQKQSFIKEVSLSSEIPIAHGLWTTTIKKVGDTTNFELGIQIKKADTSFIHLYNIPLVIGRNYREASNETLINEMAVSKLGYENPAAAIGEQVNYNRTELIIVGVVKNIHTQSMYNEIRPILIKPDTLGLYTTNVKLKPNID
;
A
#
# COMPACT_ATOMS: atom_id res chain seq x y z
N GLN A 1 27.08 -15.02 -0.17
CA GLN A 1 26.41 -14.23 -1.23
C GLN A 1 24.88 -14.10 -1.02
N ILE A 2 24.27 -14.85 -0.08
CA ILE A 2 22.86 -14.68 0.34
C ILE A 2 22.64 -13.42 1.19
N ASP A 3 23.64 -12.98 1.96
CA ASP A 3 23.53 -11.80 2.84
C ASP A 3 23.33 -10.47 2.11
N TYR A 4 23.78 -10.38 0.85
CA TYR A 4 23.62 -9.17 0.04
C TYR A 4 22.17 -8.97 -0.42
N LEU A 5 21.41 -10.06 -0.58
CA LEU A 5 19.97 -10.03 -0.87
C LEU A 5 19.15 -9.69 0.38
N LEU A 6 19.67 -10.02 1.58
CA LEU A 6 19.00 -9.73 2.85
C LEU A 6 19.13 -8.24 3.24
N LYS A 7 20.26 -7.58 2.92
CA LYS A 7 20.57 -6.20 3.38
C LYS A 7 20.30 -5.07 2.37
N LYS A 8 19.86 -5.38 1.14
CA LYS A 8 19.60 -4.33 0.13
C LYS A 8 18.26 -3.63 0.41
N ASP A 9 18.28 -2.30 0.44
CA ASP A 9 17.11 -1.45 0.69
C ASP A 9 16.06 -1.67 -0.42
N ILE A 10 14.90 -2.15 -0.01
CA ILE A 10 13.76 -2.49 -0.88
C ILE A 10 12.68 -1.39 -0.87
N GLY A 11 12.93 -0.29 -0.13
CA GLY A 11 12.04 0.86 0.03
C GLY A 11 11.02 0.72 1.16
N PHE A 12 11.05 -0.39 1.92
CA PHE A 12 10.17 -0.65 3.06
C PHE A 12 10.81 -1.65 4.04
N ASP A 13 10.34 -1.66 5.28
CA ASP A 13 10.82 -2.52 6.34
C ASP A 13 10.16 -3.92 6.30
N LYS A 14 10.98 -4.95 6.14
CA LYS A 14 10.59 -6.36 6.17
C LYS A 14 10.95 -7.05 7.49
N GLU A 15 11.71 -6.40 8.37
CA GLU A 15 12.22 -7.02 9.58
C GLU A 15 11.11 -7.15 10.63
N ALA A 16 11.05 -8.34 11.25
CA ALA A 16 10.09 -8.67 12.31
C ALA A 16 8.61 -8.46 11.97
N VAL A 17 8.26 -8.50 10.67
CA VAL A 17 6.87 -8.52 10.20
C VAL A 17 6.46 -9.97 9.91
N MET A 18 5.59 -10.50 10.76
CA MET A 18 4.87 -11.74 10.48
C MET A 18 3.59 -11.40 9.74
N TYR A 19 3.21 -12.21 8.76
CA TYR A 19 1.90 -12.08 8.13
C TYR A 19 1.21 -13.43 8.07
N THR A 20 -0.11 -13.40 8.12
CA THR A 20 -0.95 -14.59 7.93
C THR A 20 -2.13 -14.24 7.03
N PHE A 21 -2.56 -15.22 6.24
CA PHE A 21 -3.82 -15.13 5.51
C PHE A 21 -4.94 -15.45 6.48
N THR A 22 -5.82 -14.49 6.71
CA THR A 22 -7.07 -14.72 7.42
C THR A 22 -8.11 -15.26 6.44
N ALA A 23 -9.17 -15.87 6.98
CA ALA A 23 -10.24 -16.39 6.14
C ALA A 23 -10.78 -15.27 5.24
N PHE A 24 -10.96 -15.57 3.96
CA PHE A 24 -11.72 -14.71 3.06
C PHE A 24 -13.18 -14.75 3.49
N ASP A 25 -13.51 -13.89 4.45
CA ASP A 25 -14.86 -13.68 4.93
C ASP A 25 -15.36 -12.38 4.30
N HIS A 26 -16.54 -12.41 3.72
CA HIS A 26 -17.19 -11.20 3.20
C HIS A 26 -17.56 -10.24 4.33
N ASN A 27 -17.43 -10.68 5.58
CA ASN A 27 -17.61 -9.90 6.79
C ASN A 27 -16.24 -9.57 7.43
N ASP A 28 -15.62 -8.47 6.99
CA ASP A 28 -14.29 -8.00 7.45
C ASP A 28 -14.24 -7.66 8.96
N GLN A 29 -15.39 -7.69 9.63
CA GLN A 29 -15.52 -7.45 11.07
C GLN A 29 -14.67 -8.43 11.91
N ARG A 30 -14.48 -9.67 11.48
CA ARG A 30 -13.63 -10.64 12.21
C ARG A 30 -12.15 -10.29 12.12
N ASN A 31 -11.68 -9.85 10.95
CA ASN A 31 -10.31 -9.40 10.77
C ASN A 31 -10.04 -8.14 11.57
N GLN A 32 -11.02 -7.24 11.63
CA GLN A 32 -10.96 -6.05 12.47
C GLN A 32 -10.86 -6.39 13.97
N VAL A 33 -11.69 -7.31 14.47
CA VAL A 33 -11.60 -7.80 15.86
C VAL A 33 -10.24 -8.46 16.11
N LEU A 34 -9.74 -9.29 15.19
CA LEU A 34 -8.41 -9.89 15.33
C LEU A 34 -7.30 -8.82 15.40
N LYS A 35 -7.36 -7.79 14.54
CA LYS A 35 -6.43 -6.65 14.59
C LYS A 35 -6.46 -5.99 15.97
N GLU A 36 -7.65 -5.70 16.48
CA GLU A 36 -7.83 -5.05 17.79
C GLU A 36 -7.29 -5.92 18.95
N GLU A 37 -7.52 -7.23 18.94
CA GLU A 37 -7.01 -8.14 19.98
C GLU A 37 -5.48 -8.30 19.94
N LEU A 38 -4.91 -8.36 18.73
CA LEU A 38 -3.45 -8.41 18.55
C LEU A 38 -2.79 -7.10 19.00
N GLN A 39 -3.41 -5.94 18.72
CA GLN A 39 -2.90 -4.64 19.15
C GLN A 39 -2.85 -4.47 20.67
N LYS A 40 -3.63 -5.24 21.44
CA LYS A 40 -3.58 -5.24 22.91
C LYS A 40 -2.37 -5.97 23.47
N GLN A 41 -1.67 -6.79 22.68
CA GLN A 41 -0.53 -7.57 23.16
C GLN A 41 0.69 -6.67 23.34
N SER A 42 1.31 -6.71 24.52
CA SER A 42 2.42 -5.82 24.88
C SER A 42 3.67 -5.99 24.00
N PHE A 43 3.88 -7.17 23.43
CA PHE A 43 5.00 -7.49 22.56
C PHE A 43 4.77 -7.12 21.08
N ILE A 44 3.53 -6.78 20.72
CA ILE A 44 3.17 -6.32 19.36
C ILE A 44 3.41 -4.80 19.29
N LYS A 45 4.10 -4.36 18.24
CA LYS A 45 4.35 -2.95 17.95
C LYS A 45 3.22 -2.35 17.11
N GLU A 46 2.81 -3.05 16.05
CA GLU A 46 1.81 -2.56 15.11
C GLU A 46 1.14 -3.72 14.39
N VAL A 47 -0.12 -3.52 13.99
CA VAL A 47 -0.90 -4.48 13.20
C VAL A 47 -1.59 -3.73 12.07
N SER A 48 -1.57 -4.29 10.87
CA SER A 48 -2.25 -3.77 9.69
C SER A 48 -2.96 -4.89 8.94
N LEU A 49 -4.17 -4.62 8.48
CA LEU A 49 -4.93 -5.44 7.55
C LEU A 49 -4.69 -4.95 6.12
N SER A 50 -4.42 -5.88 5.21
CA SER A 50 -4.25 -5.59 3.79
C SER A 50 -4.81 -6.70 2.94
N SER A 51 -5.04 -6.42 1.66
CA SER A 51 -5.27 -7.45 0.65
C SER A 51 -4.02 -8.32 0.46
N GLU A 52 -2.84 -7.71 0.54
CA GLU A 52 -1.56 -8.37 0.30
C GLU A 52 -0.43 -7.66 1.03
N ILE A 53 0.70 -8.34 1.22
CA ILE A 53 1.97 -7.74 1.64
C ILE A 53 2.57 -6.86 0.52
N PRO A 54 3.53 -5.96 0.82
CA PRO A 54 4.20 -5.14 -0.20
C PRO A 54 4.86 -5.94 -1.32
N ILE A 55 5.59 -7.03 -1.01
CA ILE A 55 6.19 -7.97 -1.99
C ILE A 55 5.26 -9.16 -2.26
N ALA A 56 3.99 -8.93 -2.56
CA ALA A 56 3.16 -10.01 -3.05
C ALA A 56 3.40 -10.23 -4.55
N HIS A 57 3.61 -11.50 -4.94
CA HIS A 57 3.75 -11.90 -6.34
C HIS A 57 2.46 -11.68 -7.15
N GLY A 58 1.32 -11.48 -6.48
CA GLY A 58 0.03 -11.16 -7.08
C GLY A 58 0.08 -9.84 -7.84
N LEU A 59 -0.12 -9.92 -9.15
CA LEU A 59 -0.29 -8.77 -10.02
C LEU A 59 -1.76 -8.39 -10.03
N TRP A 60 -2.32 -7.94 -8.91
CA TRP A 60 -3.60 -7.21 -8.94
C TRP A 60 -3.36 -5.88 -9.64
N THR A 61 -3.40 -5.95 -10.96
CA THR A 61 -3.20 -4.84 -11.87
C THR A 61 -4.53 -4.43 -12.47
N THR A 62 -4.74 -3.14 -12.55
CA THR A 62 -5.88 -2.52 -13.23
C THR A 62 -5.33 -1.35 -14.05
N THR A 63 -6.23 -0.59 -14.68
CA THR A 63 -5.88 0.70 -15.25
C THR A 63 -6.47 1.83 -14.43
N ILE A 64 -5.74 2.95 -14.38
CA ILE A 64 -6.28 4.22 -13.90
C ILE A 64 -6.07 5.30 -14.95
N LYS A 65 -6.87 6.35 -14.88
CA LYS A 65 -6.79 7.49 -15.78
C LYS A 65 -7.05 8.78 -15.01
N LYS A 66 -6.36 9.88 -15.36
CA LYS A 66 -6.64 11.19 -14.77
C LYS A 66 -8.06 11.65 -15.09
N VAL A 67 -8.79 12.17 -14.11
CA VAL A 67 -10.10 12.78 -14.34
C VAL A 67 -9.92 14.02 -15.24
N GLY A 68 -10.79 14.18 -16.23
CA GLY A 68 -10.71 15.28 -17.20
C GLY A 68 -9.72 15.04 -18.36
N ASP A 69 -8.95 13.96 -18.35
CA ASP A 69 -8.09 13.59 -19.48
C ASP A 69 -8.94 13.11 -20.67
N THR A 70 -8.89 13.84 -21.78
CA THR A 70 -9.64 13.54 -23.00
C THR A 70 -8.94 12.55 -23.92
N THR A 71 -7.70 12.16 -23.60
CA THR A 71 -6.95 11.14 -24.34
C THR A 71 -7.45 9.73 -24.00
N ASN A 72 -7.11 8.72 -24.80
CA ASN A 72 -7.37 7.31 -24.48
C ASN A 72 -6.25 6.70 -23.61
N PHE A 73 -5.48 7.52 -22.90
CA PHE A 73 -4.39 7.03 -22.06
C PHE A 73 -4.94 6.39 -20.78
N GLU A 74 -4.51 5.15 -20.53
CA GLU A 74 -4.80 4.38 -19.33
C GLU A 74 -3.48 3.81 -18.78
N LEU A 75 -3.20 4.10 -17.51
CA LEU A 75 -2.00 3.63 -16.84
C LEU A 75 -2.26 2.30 -16.16
N GLY A 76 -1.57 1.25 -16.61
CA GLY A 76 -1.47 0.00 -15.86
C GLY A 76 -0.82 0.22 -14.48
N ILE A 77 -1.53 -0.10 -13.41
CA ILE A 77 -1.11 0.18 -12.02
C ILE A 77 -1.35 -1.03 -11.11
N GLN A 78 -0.48 -1.22 -10.12
CA GLN A 78 -0.70 -2.18 -9.05
C GLN A 78 -1.55 -1.57 -7.94
N ILE A 79 -2.61 -2.29 -7.53
CA ILE A 79 -3.47 -1.84 -6.44
C ILE A 79 -3.10 -2.57 -5.15
N LYS A 80 -2.87 -1.80 -4.09
CA LYS A 80 -2.73 -2.31 -2.72
C LYS A 80 -3.89 -1.76 -1.90
N LYS A 81 -4.83 -2.64 -1.55
CA LYS A 81 -5.88 -2.32 -0.58
C LYS A 81 -5.33 -2.58 0.81
N ALA A 82 -5.38 -1.58 1.68
CA ALA A 82 -4.91 -1.74 3.05
C ALA A 82 -5.54 -0.71 3.98
N ASP A 83 -5.53 -1.01 5.27
CA ASP A 83 -5.93 -0.06 6.30
C ASP A 83 -4.91 1.08 6.45
N THR A 84 -5.23 2.07 7.29
CA THR A 84 -4.37 3.24 7.53
C THR A 84 -3.04 2.94 8.24
N SER A 85 -2.86 1.75 8.81
CA SER A 85 -1.63 1.35 9.51
C SER A 85 -0.55 0.83 8.54
N PHE A 86 -0.90 0.51 7.29
CA PHE A 86 -0.05 -0.22 6.36
C PHE A 86 1.31 0.44 6.07
N ILE A 87 1.30 1.71 5.66
CA ILE A 87 2.54 2.41 5.30
C ILE A 87 3.43 2.66 6.53
N HIS A 88 2.85 2.77 7.72
CA HIS A 88 3.58 2.94 8.97
C HIS A 88 4.24 1.64 9.41
N LEU A 89 3.47 0.53 9.37
CA LEU A 89 3.96 -0.80 9.71
C LEU A 89 5.17 -1.18 8.85
N TYR A 90 5.05 -0.96 7.55
CA TYR A 90 6.11 -1.23 6.58
C TYR A 90 7.11 -0.09 6.42
N ASN A 91 7.00 1.00 7.19
CA ASN A 91 7.89 2.16 7.10
C ASN A 91 8.08 2.67 5.66
N ILE A 92 7.00 2.71 4.88
CA ILE A 92 6.98 3.24 3.51
C ILE A 92 6.94 4.78 3.62
N PRO A 93 7.99 5.49 3.19
CA PRO A 93 8.07 6.94 3.40
C PRO A 93 7.06 7.71 2.55
N LEU A 94 6.38 8.69 3.16
CA LEU A 94 5.66 9.74 2.43
C LEU A 94 6.68 10.75 1.88
N VAL A 95 6.62 11.01 0.57
CA VAL A 95 7.39 12.04 -0.12
C VAL A 95 6.73 13.41 0.08
N ILE A 96 5.41 13.48 -0.09
CA ILE A 96 4.60 14.67 0.13
C ILE A 96 3.14 14.29 0.44
N GLY A 97 2.42 15.19 1.11
CA GLY A 97 1.01 15.01 1.45
C GLY A 97 0.84 14.27 2.77
N ARG A 98 -0.20 13.45 2.87
CA ARG A 98 -0.57 12.71 4.08
C ARG A 98 -1.11 11.33 3.73
N ASN A 99 -1.26 10.48 4.74
CA ASN A 99 -1.95 9.21 4.59
C ASN A 99 -3.45 9.41 4.27
N TYR A 100 -4.09 8.41 3.67
CA TYR A 100 -5.54 8.37 3.48
C TYR A 100 -6.28 8.19 4.80
N ARG A 101 -7.56 8.56 4.81
CA ARG A 101 -8.50 8.28 5.90
C ARG A 101 -9.26 6.98 5.66
N GLU A 102 -9.64 6.30 6.73
CA GLU A 102 -10.52 5.13 6.67
C GLU A 102 -11.85 5.47 5.96
N ALA A 103 -12.41 4.49 5.26
CA ALA A 103 -13.70 4.59 4.55
C ALA A 103 -13.84 5.87 3.67
N SER A 104 -12.77 6.26 2.98
CA SER A 104 -12.74 7.44 2.10
C SER A 104 -12.36 7.07 0.67
N ASN A 105 -12.60 7.99 -0.28
CA ASN A 105 -12.11 7.87 -1.67
C ASN A 105 -10.68 8.43 -1.82
N GLU A 106 -9.91 8.49 -0.73
CA GLU A 106 -8.55 8.99 -0.76
C GLU A 106 -7.56 7.88 -1.13
N THR A 107 -6.47 8.24 -1.79
CA THR A 107 -5.45 7.30 -2.20
C THR A 107 -4.05 7.88 -2.11
N LEU A 108 -3.06 6.99 -2.01
CA LEU A 108 -1.65 7.29 -2.20
C LEU A 108 -1.18 6.70 -3.53
N ILE A 109 -0.27 7.39 -4.18
CA ILE A 109 0.45 6.87 -5.34
C ILE A 109 1.96 6.93 -5.09
N ASN A 110 2.76 6.11 -5.77
CA ASN A 110 4.22 6.24 -5.68
C ASN A 110 4.81 7.24 -6.70
N GLU A 111 6.08 7.60 -6.53
CA GLU A 111 6.81 8.48 -7.46
C GLU A 111 6.74 7.98 -8.92
N MET A 112 6.78 6.66 -9.14
CA MET A 112 6.65 6.07 -10.48
C MET A 112 5.27 6.36 -11.11
N ALA A 113 4.18 6.24 -10.34
CA ALA A 113 2.84 6.58 -10.81
C ALA A 113 2.72 8.08 -11.13
N VAL A 114 3.32 8.97 -10.31
CA VAL A 114 3.37 10.42 -10.60
C VAL A 114 3.96 10.67 -11.98
N SER A 115 5.14 10.08 -12.25
CA SER A 115 5.84 10.24 -13.53
C SER A 115 5.02 9.68 -14.70
N LYS A 116 4.46 8.48 -14.56
CA LYS A 116 3.71 7.81 -15.65
C LYS A 116 2.36 8.44 -15.95
N LEU A 117 1.73 9.11 -14.98
CA LEU A 117 0.53 9.92 -15.19
C LEU A 117 0.83 11.30 -15.81
N GLY A 118 2.12 11.62 -16.00
CA GLY A 118 2.56 12.87 -16.61
C GLY A 118 2.40 14.09 -15.72
N TYR A 119 2.41 13.93 -14.40
CA TYR A 119 2.53 15.05 -13.47
C TYR A 119 3.97 15.56 -13.47
N GLU A 120 4.15 16.88 -13.43
CA GLU A 120 5.49 17.49 -13.47
C GLU A 120 6.34 17.13 -12.24
N ASN A 121 5.69 16.99 -11.09
CA ASN A 121 6.34 16.65 -9.82
C ASN A 121 5.30 16.07 -8.82
N PRO A 122 5.73 15.47 -7.69
CA PRO A 122 4.81 14.91 -6.70
C PRO A 122 3.78 15.89 -6.14
N ALA A 123 4.11 17.18 -6.00
CA ALA A 123 3.19 18.18 -5.48
C ALA A 123 2.03 18.44 -6.45
N ALA A 124 2.29 18.42 -7.76
CA ALA A 124 1.27 18.59 -8.79
C ALA A 124 0.24 17.45 -8.84
N ALA A 125 0.51 16.31 -8.19
CA ALA A 125 -0.44 15.21 -8.08
C ALA A 125 -1.38 15.34 -6.86
N ILE A 126 -1.07 16.19 -5.88
CA ILE A 126 -1.85 16.28 -4.64
C ILE A 126 -3.17 17.02 -4.88
N GLY A 127 -4.28 16.41 -4.48
CA GLY A 127 -5.64 16.92 -4.70
C GLY A 127 -6.24 16.54 -6.06
N GLU A 128 -5.41 16.06 -6.99
CA GLU A 128 -5.85 15.56 -8.27
C GLU A 128 -6.64 14.25 -8.13
N GLN A 129 -7.47 13.97 -9.13
CA GLN A 129 -8.34 12.80 -9.15
C GLN A 129 -7.96 11.83 -10.26
N VAL A 130 -8.06 10.54 -9.94
CA VAL A 130 -7.93 9.45 -10.91
C VAL A 130 -9.18 8.59 -10.90
N ASN A 131 -9.62 8.17 -12.08
CA ASN A 131 -10.68 7.19 -12.22
C ASN A 131 -10.09 5.78 -12.09
N TYR A 132 -10.64 5.01 -11.16
CA TYR A 132 -10.38 3.60 -10.93
C TYR A 132 -11.72 2.85 -10.95
N ASN A 133 -11.96 2.00 -11.95
CA ASN A 133 -13.18 1.21 -12.06
C ASN A 133 -14.50 2.01 -11.91
N ARG A 134 -14.59 3.20 -12.54
CA ARG A 134 -15.72 4.14 -12.44
C ARG A 134 -15.85 4.85 -11.07
N THR A 135 -14.87 4.70 -10.19
CA THR A 135 -14.78 5.43 -8.94
C THR A 135 -13.67 6.48 -9.04
N GLU A 136 -13.98 7.71 -8.67
CA GLU A 136 -12.98 8.77 -8.58
C GLU A 136 -12.26 8.68 -7.23
N LEU A 137 -10.94 8.58 -7.28
CA LEU A 137 -10.07 8.58 -6.11
C LEU A 137 -9.25 9.87 -6.09
N ILE A 138 -9.16 10.49 -4.91
CA ILE A 138 -8.40 11.72 -4.68
C ILE A 138 -7.01 11.36 -4.19
N ILE A 139 -5.97 11.82 -4.89
CA ILE A 139 -4.58 11.62 -4.48
C ILE A 139 -4.29 12.57 -3.31
N VAL A 140 -4.05 12.01 -2.11
CA VAL A 140 -3.77 12.80 -0.89
C VAL A 140 -2.32 12.72 -0.43
N GLY A 141 -1.53 11.84 -1.03
CA GLY A 141 -0.13 11.69 -0.73
C GLY A 141 0.63 10.93 -1.82
N VAL A 142 1.93 11.21 -1.89
CA VAL A 142 2.86 10.46 -2.73
C VAL A 142 3.84 9.73 -1.81
N VAL A 143 3.99 8.43 -2.01
CA VAL A 143 4.96 7.60 -1.29
C VAL A 143 6.21 7.35 -2.11
N LYS A 144 7.31 6.99 -1.45
CA LYS A 144 8.52 6.53 -2.12
C LYS A 144 8.25 5.30 -2.97
N ASN A 145 9.05 5.13 -4.01
CA ASN A 145 9.06 3.89 -4.78
C ASN A 145 9.47 2.71 -3.90
N ILE A 146 8.73 1.61 -4.01
CA ILE A 146 9.03 0.35 -3.35
C ILE A 146 9.17 -0.76 -4.39
N HIS A 147 10.01 -1.74 -4.10
CA HIS A 147 10.10 -2.95 -4.93
C HIS A 147 9.02 -3.94 -4.49
N THR A 148 7.96 -4.08 -5.29
CA THR A 148 6.84 -5.01 -5.03
C THR A 148 7.10 -6.42 -5.57
N GLN A 149 8.23 -6.62 -6.25
CA GLN A 149 8.69 -7.91 -6.77
C GLN A 149 10.17 -8.09 -6.45
N SER A 150 10.79 -9.10 -7.05
CA SER A 150 12.25 -9.25 -7.03
C SER A 150 12.95 -7.94 -7.35
N MET A 151 14.06 -7.67 -6.67
CA MET A 151 14.87 -6.44 -6.80
C MET A 151 15.44 -6.19 -8.20
N TYR A 152 15.34 -7.18 -9.09
CA TYR A 152 15.74 -7.07 -10.49
C TYR A 152 14.63 -6.53 -11.39
N ASN A 153 13.40 -6.46 -10.89
CA ASN A 153 12.26 -5.97 -11.66
C ASN A 153 12.14 -4.45 -11.53
N GLU A 154 11.71 -3.83 -12.61
CA GLU A 154 11.44 -2.39 -12.66
C GLU A 154 10.43 -1.99 -11.57
N ILE A 155 10.64 -0.80 -11.00
CA ILE A 155 9.67 -0.16 -10.11
C ILE A 155 8.39 0.08 -10.91
N ARG A 156 7.27 -0.41 -10.38
CA ARG A 156 5.96 -0.26 -11.02
C ARG A 156 5.18 0.90 -10.41
N PRO A 157 4.25 1.51 -11.16
CA PRO A 157 3.22 2.38 -10.58
C PRO A 157 2.42 1.61 -9.53
N ILE A 158 2.18 2.24 -8.38
CA ILE A 158 1.39 1.68 -7.27
C ILE A 158 0.35 2.70 -6.85
N LEU A 159 -0.86 2.22 -6.57
CA LEU A 159 -1.93 2.94 -5.90
C LEU A 159 -2.30 2.19 -4.61
N ILE A 160 -2.23 2.88 -3.48
CA ILE A 160 -2.62 2.37 -2.16
C ILE A 160 -3.91 3.06 -1.74
N LYS A 161 -4.94 2.29 -1.39
CA LYS A 161 -6.24 2.85 -0.99
C LYS A 161 -6.83 2.08 0.20
N PRO A 162 -7.70 2.72 1.00
CA PRO A 162 -8.50 1.99 1.98
C PRO A 162 -9.47 1.05 1.26
N ASP A 163 -9.86 0.00 1.95
CA ASP A 163 -10.98 -0.84 1.55
C ASP A 163 -11.67 -1.35 2.81
N THR A 164 -12.99 -1.47 2.76
CA THR A 164 -13.78 -2.08 3.84
C THR A 164 -14.04 -3.55 3.58
N LEU A 165 -13.65 -4.06 2.40
CA LEU A 165 -13.83 -5.44 1.99
C LEU A 165 -12.55 -6.00 1.38
N GLY A 166 -12.23 -7.24 1.76
CA GLY A 166 -11.17 -8.02 1.13
C GLY A 166 -9.78 -7.70 1.69
N LEU A 167 -9.67 -7.34 2.96
CA LEU A 167 -8.41 -7.25 3.68
C LEU A 167 -8.10 -8.59 4.40
N TYR A 168 -7.71 -9.61 3.63
CA TYR A 168 -7.51 -10.97 4.10
C TYR A 168 -6.06 -11.30 4.52
N THR A 169 -5.21 -10.29 4.65
CA THR A 169 -3.83 -10.43 5.15
C THR A 169 -3.68 -9.63 6.43
N THR A 170 -3.37 -10.31 7.53
CA THR A 170 -3.01 -9.66 8.80
C THR A 170 -1.49 -9.58 8.91
N ASN A 171 -0.98 -8.36 8.99
CA ASN A 171 0.44 -8.02 9.12
C ASN A 171 0.71 -7.60 10.56
N VAL A 172 1.69 -8.21 11.21
CA VAL A 172 2.02 -8.00 12.62
C VAL A 172 3.49 -7.68 12.74
N LYS A 173 3.80 -6.49 13.26
CA LYS A 173 5.16 -6.08 13.58
C LYS A 173 5.42 -6.25 15.06
N LEU A 174 6.48 -6.97 15.40
CA LEU A 174 6.91 -7.17 16.78
C LEU A 174 7.75 -5.97 17.27
N LYS A 175 7.76 -5.73 18.58
CA LYS A 175 8.71 -4.77 19.17
C LYS A 175 10.13 -5.34 19.07
N PRO A 176 11.15 -4.50 18.80
CA PRO A 176 12.53 -4.94 18.90
C PRO A 176 12.83 -5.35 20.36
N ASN A 177 13.49 -6.50 20.53
CA ASN A 177 13.90 -7.10 21.81
C ASN A 177 12.76 -7.68 22.67
N ILE A 178 12.07 -8.70 22.13
CA ILE A 178 11.29 -9.61 22.96
C ILE A 178 12.25 -10.73 23.38
N ASP A 179 12.86 -10.59 24.55
CA ASP A 179 13.43 -11.72 25.30
C ASP A 179 12.30 -12.51 25.97
#